data_AF-A0A7W5ZT50-F1
#
_entry.id   AF-A0A7W5ZT50-F1
#
_cell.length_a   1.000
_cell.length_b   1.000
_cell.length_c   1.000
_cell.angle_alpha   90.00
_cell.angle_beta   90.00
_cell.angle_gamma   90.00
#
_symmetry.space_group_name_H-M   'P 1'
#
loop_
_entity.id
_entity.type
_entity.pdbx_description
1 polymer ?
#
loop_
_entity_poly.entity_id
_entity_poly.type
_entity_poly.pdbx_seq_one_letter_code
_entity_poly.pdbx_strand_id
1 'polypeptide(L)'
;MAQEASTIEQTVTRPTIKQRLLIRLGEAIEKVGPDWRKELASYDPYFNTREGGLDYEAASRALKNPNRADVDRIERVTISMESLVVTKNQVA
;
A
#
# COMPACT_ATOMS: atom_id res chain seq x y z
N MET A 1 49.12 1.43 22.53
CA MET A 1 48.75 2.18 21.31
C MET A 1 47.45 1.57 20.79
N ALA A 2 46.56 2.43 20.30
CA ALA A 2 45.10 2.29 20.29
C ALA A 2 44.55 1.00 19.63
N GLN A 3 43.51 0.46 20.27
CA GLN A 3 42.52 -0.41 19.64
C GLN A 3 41.57 0.48 18.83
N GLU A 4 41.41 0.24 17.54
CA GLU A 4 40.35 0.88 16.75
C GLU A 4 39.42 -0.22 16.23
N ALA A 5 38.29 -0.36 16.92
CA ALA A 5 37.20 -1.23 16.57
C ALA A 5 36.46 -0.66 15.35
N SER A 6 36.59 -1.31 14.19
CA SER A 6 35.71 -1.05 13.05
C SER A 6 34.42 -1.86 13.20
N THR A 7 33.53 -1.39 14.08
CA THR A 7 32.12 -1.77 14.03
C THR A 7 31.47 -0.95 12.93
N ILE A 8 31.37 -1.52 11.74
CA ILE A 8 30.64 -0.93 10.63
C ILE A 8 29.16 -0.97 11.01
N GLU A 9 28.61 0.18 11.35
CA GLU A 9 27.22 0.36 11.72
C GLU A 9 26.32 -0.24 10.64
N GLN A 10 25.48 -1.20 11.03
CA GLN A 10 24.41 -1.70 10.18
C GLN A 10 23.48 -0.52 9.87
N THR A 11 23.61 0.06 8.68
CA THR A 11 22.63 1.04 8.19
C THR A 11 21.30 0.33 8.03
N VAL A 12 20.44 0.43 9.04
CA VAL A 12 19.05 0.03 8.94
C VAL A 12 18.42 0.96 7.91
N THR A 13 18.37 0.54 6.65
CA THR A 13 17.72 1.26 5.57
C THR A 13 16.25 1.37 5.92
N ARG A 14 15.86 2.48 6.57
CA ARG A 14 14.47 2.71 6.95
C ARG A 14 13.63 2.72 5.67
N PRO A 15 12.49 2.01 5.65
CA PRO A 15 11.65 1.98 4.46
C PRO A 15 11.15 3.39 4.14
N THR A 16 11.24 3.76 2.87
CA THR A 16 10.69 5.01 2.33
C THR A 16 9.19 5.09 2.61
N ILE A 17 8.61 6.29 2.56
CA ILE A 17 7.15 6.48 2.73
C ILE A 17 6.39 5.60 1.73
N LYS A 18 6.85 5.56 0.48
CA LYS A 18 6.27 4.74 -0.57
C LYS A 18 6.30 3.25 -0.24
N GLN A 19 7.42 2.72 0.24
CA GLN A 19 7.52 1.32 0.66
C GLN A 19 6.59 1.01 1.82
N ARG A 20 6.48 1.92 2.80
CA ARG A 20 5.54 1.78 3.93
C ARG A 20 4.08 1.75 3.45
N LEU A 21 3.72 2.59 2.49
CA LEU A 21 2.38 2.57 1.88
C LEU A 21 2.11 1.27 1.13
N LEU A 22 3.08 0.76 0.36
CA LEU A 22 2.90 -0.50 -0.36
C LEU A 22 2.75 -1.70 0.57
N ILE A 23 3.47 -1.72 1.70
CA ILE A 23 3.31 -2.74 2.73
C ILE A 23 1.88 -2.70 3.28
N ARG A 24 1.41 -1.52 3.71
CA ARG A 24 0.04 -1.32 4.22
C ARG A 24 -1.02 -1.72 3.19
N LEU A 25 -0.81 -1.35 1.93
CA LEU A 25 -1.71 -1.74 0.84
C LEU A 25 -1.76 -3.26 0.66
N GLY A 26 -0.60 -3.94 0.71
CA GLY A 26 -0.52 -5.39 0.67
C GLY A 26 -1.31 -6.04 1.79
N GLU A 27 -1.07 -5.61 3.03
CA GLU A 27 -1.79 -6.11 4.21
C GLU A 27 -3.30 -5.89 4.13
N ALA A 28 -3.73 -4.72 3.62
CA ALA A 28 -5.15 -4.42 3.44
C ALA A 28 -5.78 -5.33 2.36
N ILE A 29 -5.07 -5.57 1.25
CA ILE A 29 -5.50 -6.51 0.20
C ILE A 29 -5.68 -7.92 0.76
N GLU A 30 -4.73 -8.40 1.56
CA GLU A 30 -4.81 -9.73 2.18
C GLU A 30 -6.03 -9.87 3.09
N LYS A 31 -6.38 -8.81 3.85
CA LYS A 31 -7.55 -8.80 4.72
C LYS A 31 -8.88 -8.73 3.95
N VAL A 32 -8.92 -8.01 2.83
CA VAL A 32 -10.14 -7.93 2.01
C VAL A 32 -10.37 -9.23 1.23
N GLY A 33 -9.31 -9.78 0.62
CA GLY A 33 -9.34 -11.02 -0.15
C GLY A 33 -9.11 -10.83 -1.67
N PRO A 34 -9.21 -11.92 -2.47
CA PRO A 34 -8.86 -11.92 -3.89
C PRO A 34 -9.72 -11.00 -4.76
N ASP A 35 -10.97 -10.74 -4.37
CA ASP A 35 -11.90 -9.85 -5.07
C ASP A 35 -11.83 -8.37 -4.60
N TRP A 36 -10.75 -7.99 -3.91
CA TRP A 36 -10.60 -6.65 -3.32
C TRP A 36 -10.89 -5.49 -4.27
N ARG A 37 -10.63 -5.64 -5.58
CA ARG A 37 -10.92 -4.60 -6.58
C ARG A 37 -12.43 -4.34 -6.71
N LYS A 38 -13.22 -5.41 -6.76
CA LYS A 38 -14.69 -5.30 -6.83
C LYS A 38 -15.25 -4.76 -5.53
N GLU A 39 -14.71 -5.21 -4.40
CA GLU A 39 -15.15 -4.73 -3.10
C GLU A 39 -14.81 -3.26 -2.89
N LEU A 40 -13.60 -2.83 -3.26
CA LEU A 40 -13.19 -1.43 -3.23
C LEU A 40 -14.09 -0.55 -4.10
N ALA A 41 -14.40 -1.01 -5.32
CA ALA A 41 -15.29 -0.30 -6.23
C ALA A 41 -16.76 -0.29 -5.77
N SER A 42 -17.17 -1.27 -4.95
CA SER A 42 -18.50 -1.30 -4.33
C SER A 42 -18.57 -0.40 -3.11
N TYR A 43 -17.46 -0.26 -2.38
CA TYR A 43 -17.34 0.56 -1.18
C TYR A 43 -17.19 2.05 -1.50
N ASP A 44 -16.30 2.39 -2.43
CA ASP A 44 -16.05 3.76 -2.87
C ASP A 44 -16.32 3.90 -4.38
N PRO A 45 -17.43 4.57 -4.76
CA PRO A 45 -17.81 4.78 -6.16
C PRO A 45 -16.76 5.51 -7.00
N TYR A 46 -15.82 6.23 -6.38
CA TYR A 46 -14.69 6.83 -7.09
C TYR A 46 -13.95 5.79 -7.93
N PHE A 47 -13.77 4.57 -7.43
CA PHE A 47 -13.06 3.51 -8.15
C PHE A 47 -13.85 2.88 -9.30
N ASN A 48 -15.13 3.22 -9.47
CA ASN A 48 -15.90 2.91 -10.70
C ASN A 48 -15.68 3.93 -11.82
N THR A 49 -15.04 5.07 -11.53
CA THR A 49 -14.69 6.06 -12.54
C THR A 49 -13.42 5.64 -13.30
N ARG A 50 -13.22 6.23 -14.47
CA ARG A 50 -11.98 6.02 -15.25
C ARG A 50 -10.73 6.42 -14.45
N GLU A 51 -10.81 7.51 -13.70
CA GLU A 51 -9.68 8.02 -12.91
C GLU A 51 -9.35 7.09 -11.75
N GLY A 52 -10.37 6.67 -10.98
CA GLY A 52 -10.18 5.69 -9.91
C GLY A 52 -9.68 4.33 -10.41
N GLY A 53 -10.13 3.91 -11.60
CA GLY A 53 -9.60 2.73 -12.29
C GLY A 53 -8.09 2.82 -12.56
N LEU A 54 -7.62 3.98 -13.03
CA LEU A 54 -6.19 4.23 -13.26
C LEU A 54 -5.38 4.28 -11.96
N ASP A 55 -5.96 4.77 -10.86
CA ASP A 55 -5.30 4.84 -9.56
C ASP A 55 -5.05 3.45 -8.96
N TYR A 56 -6.08 2.58 -8.92
CA TYR A 56 -5.87 1.23 -8.39
C TYR A 56 -5.01 0.38 -9.33
N GLU A 57 -5.10 0.55 -10.66
CA GLU A 57 -4.18 -0.11 -11.59
C GLU A 57 -2.73 0.30 -11.33
N ALA A 58 -2.48 1.59 -11.11
CA ALA A 58 -1.18 2.11 -10.78
C ALA A 58 -0.67 1.52 -9.45
N ALA A 59 -1.50 1.51 -8.41
CA ALA A 59 -1.17 0.92 -7.12
C ALA A 59 -0.90 -0.59 -7.22
N SER A 60 -1.70 -1.32 -8.02
CA SER A 60 -1.51 -2.76 -8.26
C SER A 60 -0.20 -3.07 -9.00
N ARG A 61 0.21 -2.20 -9.94
CA ARG A 61 1.52 -2.30 -10.60
C ARG A 61 2.66 -1.93 -9.65
N ALA A 62 2.44 -0.99 -8.74
CA ALA A 62 3.42 -0.56 -7.75
C ALA A 62 3.75 -1.66 -6.71
N LEU A 63 2.79 -2.51 -6.36
CA LEU A 63 3.03 -3.70 -5.53
C LEU A 63 4.03 -4.68 -6.17
N LYS A 64 4.03 -4.79 -7.50
CA LYS A 64 4.99 -5.64 -8.24
C LYS A 64 6.31 -4.94 -8.52
N ASN A 65 6.27 -3.62 -8.69
CA ASN A 65 7.44 -2.80 -8.98
C ASN A 65 7.32 -1.47 -8.23
N PRO A 66 7.99 -1.32 -7.06
CA PRO A 66 7.82 -0.17 -6.18
C PRO A 66 8.28 1.15 -6.81
N ASN A 67 8.99 1.13 -7.94
CA ASN A 67 9.36 2.34 -8.69
C ASN A 67 8.21 2.89 -9.55
N ARG A 68 7.11 2.15 -9.70
CA ARG A 68 5.93 2.58 -10.47
C ARG A 68 4.89 3.29 -9.60
N ALA A 69 4.03 4.07 -10.26
CA ALA A 69 2.99 4.89 -9.67
C ALA A 69 3.49 6.03 -8.76
N ASP A 70 2.67 7.07 -8.69
CA ASP A 70 2.88 8.18 -7.79
C ASP A 70 2.45 7.80 -6.35
N VAL A 71 3.08 8.44 -5.35
CA VAL A 71 2.78 8.22 -3.93
C VAL A 71 1.33 8.57 -3.61
N ASP A 72 0.80 9.66 -4.17
CA ASP A 72 -0.57 10.13 -3.92
C ASP A 72 -1.61 9.09 -4.35
N ARG A 73 -1.38 8.42 -5.48
CA ARG A 73 -2.28 7.36 -5.98
C ARG A 73 -2.26 6.13 -5.09
N ILE A 74 -1.07 5.75 -4.63
CA ILE A 74 -0.91 4.60 -3.72
C ILE A 74 -1.59 4.92 -2.39
N GLU A 75 -1.38 6.12 -1.84
CA GLU A 75 -2.00 6.56 -0.60
C GLU A 75 -3.52 6.53 -0.67
N ARG A 76 -4.12 7.11 -1.71
CA ARG A 76 -5.58 7.12 -1.90
C ARG A 76 -6.18 5.72 -1.89
N VAL A 77 -5.57 4.79 -2.64
CA VAL A 77 -6.02 3.39 -2.69
C VAL A 77 -5.83 2.72 -1.34
N THR A 78 -4.71 2.97 -0.66
CA THR A 78 -4.38 2.39 0.65
C THR A 78 -5.40 2.81 1.72
N ILE A 79 -5.70 4.10 1.83
CA ILE A 79 -6.66 4.63 2.81
C ILE A 79 -8.06 4.04 2.56
N SER A 80 -8.46 3.97 1.30
CA SER A 80 -9.77 3.44 0.92
C SER A 80 -9.87 1.94 1.24
N MET A 81 -8.81 1.18 0.99
CA MET A 81 -8.71 -0.24 1.34
C MET A 81 -8.71 -0.48 2.85
N GLU A 82 -7.97 0.32 3.62
CA GLU A 82 -7.96 0.22 5.09
C GLU A 82 -9.34 0.53 5.67
N SER A 83 -10.03 1.54 5.13
CA SER A 83 -11.39 1.90 5.54
C SER A 83 -12.40 0.80 5.21
N LEU A 84 -12.25 0.15 4.06
CA LEU A 84 -13.01 -1.04 3.69
C LEU A 84 -12.77 -2.20 4.67
N VAL A 85 -11.51 -2.48 5.03
CA VAL A 85 -11.17 -3.50 6.03
C VAL A 85 -11.84 -3.23 7.37
N VAL A 86 -11.76 -1.99 7.86
CA VAL A 86 -12.43 -1.58 9.11
C VAL A 86 -13.94 -1.81 9.02
N THR A 87 -14.54 -1.43 7.90
CA THR A 87 -15.99 -1.61 7.67
C THR A 87 -16.37 -3.09 7.67
N LYS A 88 -15.60 -3.94 6.98
CA LYS A 88 -15.86 -5.40 6.95
C LYS A 88 -15.73 -6.03 8.35
N ASN A 89 -14.78 -5.59 9.16
CA ASN A 89 -14.58 -6.09 10.52
C ASN A 89 -15.66 -5.65 11.51
N GLN A 90 -16.40 -4.57 11.24
CA GLN A 90 -17.52 -4.12 12.08
C GLN A 90 -18.84 -4.85 11.77
N VAL A 91 -18.93 -5.47 10.59
CA VAL A 91 -20.15 -6.14 10.10
C VAL A 91 -20.06 -7.67 10.25
N ALA A 92 -18.86 -8.20 10.52
CA ALA A 92 -18.60 -9.61 10.82
C ALA A 92 -18.71 -9.92 12.32
#